data_AF-A0A1C4EDX9-F1
#
_entry.id   AF-A0A1C4EDX9-F1
#
_cell.length_a   1.000
_cell.length_b   1.000
_cell.length_c   1.000
_cell.angle_alpha   90.00
_cell.angle_beta   90.00
_cell.angle_gamma   90.00
#
_symmetry.space_group_name_H-M   'P 1'
#
loop_
_entity.id
_entity.type
_entity.pdbx_description
1 polymer ?
#
loop_
_entity_poly.entity_id
_entity_poly.type
_entity_poly.pdbx_seq_one_letter_code
_entity_poly.pdbx_strand_id
1 'polypeptide(L)' 'MGVPKLKGYINKDENLWFIAHISTTENFEDDFGRSGELGKLIKDPEKSVSEIENEEKKKIQE' A
#
# COMPACT_ATOMS: atom_id res chain seq x y z
N MET A 1 -8.15 -17.97 15.51
CA MET A 1 -7.27 -16.78 15.65
C MET A 1 -7.37 -16.01 14.34
N GLY A 2 -7.61 -14.69 14.37
CA GLY A 2 -7.88 -13.89 13.17
C GLY A 2 -6.60 -13.54 12.37
N VAL A 3 -6.77 -13.15 11.11
CA VAL A 3 -5.67 -12.65 10.25
C VAL A 3 -5.13 -11.35 10.84
N PRO A 4 -3.81 -11.23 11.09
CA PRO A 4 -3.23 -9.99 11.60
C PRO A 4 -3.31 -8.89 10.55
N LYS A 5 -3.62 -7.66 10.99
CA LYS A 5 -3.79 -6.50 10.12
C LYS A 5 -3.19 -5.24 10.74
N LEU A 6 -2.59 -4.41 9.89
CA LEU A 6 -2.16 -3.06 10.21
C LEU A 6 -3.27 -2.10 9.79
N LYS A 7 -3.77 -1.29 10.73
CA LYS A 7 -4.72 -0.22 10.44
C LYS A 7 -4.14 1.11 10.92
N GLY A 8 -4.23 2.13 10.08
CA GLY A 8 -3.72 3.45 10.41
C GLY A 8 -4.36 4.54 9.56
N TYR A 9 -3.89 5.76 9.79
CA TYR A 9 -4.22 6.93 9.00
C TYR A 9 -2.98 7.83 8.90
N ILE A 10 -2.95 8.67 7.87
CA ILE A 10 -1.80 9.54 7.57
C ILE A 10 -2.16 11.01 7.79
N ASN A 11 -1.14 11.87 7.86
CA ASN A 11 -1.30 13.33 7.96
C ASN A 11 -2.17 13.84 9.13
N LYS A 12 -2.33 13.02 10.18
CA LYS A 12 -3.25 13.28 11.29
C LYS A 12 -4.72 13.44 10.87
N ASP A 13 -5.10 12.89 9.72
CA ASP A 13 -6.46 12.93 9.18
C ASP A 13 -7.05 11.52 9.13
N GLU A 14 -8.06 11.27 9.96
CA GLU A 14 -8.73 9.97 10.06
C GLU A 14 -9.48 9.57 8.78
N ASN A 15 -9.81 10.54 7.91
CA ASN A 15 -10.43 10.24 6.62
C ASN A 15 -9.44 9.60 5.64
N LEU A 16 -8.13 9.78 5.86
CA LEU A 16 -7.06 9.18 5.07
C LEU A 16 -6.61 7.85 5.66
N TRP A 17 -7.56 6.98 5.96
CA TRP A 17 -7.29 5.67 6.56
C TRP A 17 -6.88 4.61 5.54
N PHE A 18 -6.09 3.64 6.02
CA PHE A 18 -5.72 2.43 5.30
C PHE A 18 -5.74 1.20 6.22
N ILE A 19 -5.89 0.03 5.62
CA ILE A 19 -5.81 -1.29 6.24
C ILE A 19 -4.95 -2.16 5.34
N ALA A 20 -3.90 -2.75 5.88
CA ALA A 20 -3.07 -3.73 5.18
C ALA A 20 -3.07 -5.03 5.97
N HIS A 21 -3.31 -6.15 5.28
CA HIS A 21 -3.32 -7.45 5.93
C HIS A 21 -1.90 -8.01 5.95
N ILE A 22 -1.43 -8.38 7.14
CA ILE A 22 -0.12 -9.00 7.34
C ILE A 22 -0.34 -10.50 7.13
N SER A 23 -0.61 -10.89 5.89
CA SER A 23 -0.71 -12.29 5.52
C SER A 23 0.68 -12.95 5.57
N THR A 24 0.74 -14.25 5.84
CA THR A 24 1.96 -15.05 5.64
C THR A 24 2.23 -15.33 4.15
N THR A 25 1.35 -14.89 3.25
CA THR A 25 1.59 -14.93 1.80
C THR A 25 2.62 -13.87 1.42
N GLU A 26 3.58 -14.25 0.56
CA GLU A 26 4.67 -13.39 0.07
C GLU A 26 4.21 -12.05 -0.52
N ASN A 27 2.94 -11.92 -0.89
CA ASN A 27 2.35 -10.71 -1.45
C ASN A 27 1.55 -9.96 -0.37
N PHE A 28 2.20 -8.98 0.28
CA PHE A 28 1.56 -8.04 1.22
C PHE A 28 0.47 -7.18 0.57
N GLU A 29 0.45 -7.13 -0.76
CA GLU A 29 -0.27 -6.14 -1.57
C GLU A 29 -1.66 -6.59 -2.00
N ASP A 30 -1.94 -7.90 -1.96
CA ASP A 30 -3.22 -8.46 -2.45
C ASP A 30 -4.44 -8.02 -1.61
N ASP A 31 -4.21 -7.50 -0.41
CA ASP A 31 -5.28 -7.18 0.55
C ASP A 31 -5.02 -5.81 1.22
N PHE A 32 -4.78 -4.78 0.39
CA PHE A 32 -4.66 -3.38 0.78
C PHE A 32 -6.00 -2.63 0.61
N GLY A 33 -6.63 -2.29 1.73
CA GLY A 33 -7.83 -1.47 1.78
C GLY A 33 -7.50 -0.01 2.11
N ARG A 34 -8.19 0.94 1.48
CA ARG A 34 -8.03 2.37 1.75
C ARG A 34 -9.34 3.13 1.67
N SER A 35 -9.37 4.32 2.26
CA SER A 35 -10.47 5.25 2.09
C SER A 35 -10.54 5.78 0.65
N GLY A 36 -11.73 6.22 0.21
CA GLY A 36 -11.89 6.85 -1.10
C GLY A 36 -11.22 8.24 -1.21
N GLU A 37 -10.91 8.90 -0.09
CA GLU A 37 -10.17 10.17 -0.11
C GLU A 37 -8.67 9.93 -0.31
N LEU A 38 -8.11 8.97 0.42
CA LEU A 38 -6.76 8.46 0.15
C LEU A 38 -6.70 7.89 -1.28
N GLY A 39 -7.80 7.27 -1.72
CA GLY A 39 -8.24 7.02 -3.09
C GLY A 39 -7.63 7.95 -4.15
N LYS A 40 -7.96 9.22 -4.01
CA LYS A 40 -7.72 10.26 -5.00
C LYS A 40 -6.28 10.79 -4.98
N LEU A 41 -5.51 10.46 -3.94
CA LEU A 41 -4.14 10.96 -3.74
C LEU A 41 -3.09 9.97 -4.23
N ILE A 42 -3.45 8.71 -4.47
CA ILE A 42 -2.53 7.71 -5.01
C ILE A 42 -2.39 7.88 -6.51
N LYS A 43 -1.18 7.66 -7.00
CA LYS A 43 -0.87 7.69 -8.43
C LYS A 43 -1.38 6.42 -9.11
N ASP A 44 -2.16 6.59 -10.17
CA ASP A 44 -2.59 5.48 -11.03
C ASP A 44 -1.55 5.14 -12.11
N PRO A 45 -1.43 3.85 -12.51
CA PRO A 45 -2.03 2.70 -11.82
C PRO A 45 -1.35 2.43 -10.47
N GLU A 46 -2.09 1.84 -9.54
CA GLU A 46 -1.51 1.29 -8.32
C GLU A 46 -0.44 0.25 -8.68
N LYS A 47 0.67 0.26 -7.94
CA LYS A 47 1.81 -0.62 -8.17
C LYS A 47 2.16 -1.37 -6.89
N SER A 48 2.60 -2.59 -7.09
CA SER A 48 3.24 -3.41 -6.08
C SER A 48 4.55 -2.79 -5.58
N VAL A 49 4.93 -3.06 -4.32
CA VAL A 49 6.26 -2.79 -3.76
C VAL A 49 7.35 -3.37 -4.66
N SER A 50 7.18 -4.61 -5.12
CA SER A 50 8.15 -5.24 -6.04
C SER A 50 8.30 -4.48 -7.37
N GLU A 51 7.19 -3.98 -7.91
CA GLU A 51 7.21 -3.17 -9.14
C GLU A 51 7.87 -1.81 -8.90
N ILE A 52 7.58 -1.17 -7.76
CA ILE A 52 8.18 0.10 -7.35
C ILE A 52 9.68 -0.05 -7.17
N GLU A 53 10.15 -1.07 -6.43
CA GLU A 53 11.57 -1.33 -6.23
C GLU A 53 12.31 -1.56 -7.55
N ASN A 54 11.72 -2.33 -8.47
CA ASN A 54 12.32 -2.61 -9.76
C ASN A 54 12.38 -1.36 -10.65
N GLU A 55 11.36 -0.50 -10.60
CA GLU A 55 11.37 0.79 -11.30
C GLU A 55 12.45 1.74 -10.75
N GLU A 56 12.60 1.82 -9.42
CA GLU A 56 13.64 2.63 -8.79
C GLU A 56 15.06 2.13 -9.13
N LYS A 57 15.28 0.81 -9.09
CA LYS A 57 16.57 0.21 -9.48
C LYS A 57 16.94 0.50 -10.94
N LYS A 58 15.96 0.51 -11.85
CA LYS A 58 16.18 0.85 -13.27
C LYS A 58 16.53 2.31 -13.47
N LYS A 59 15.85 3.24 -12.78
CA LYS A 59 16.14 4.69 -12.87
C LYS A 59 17.54 5.07 -12.41
N ILE A 60 18.13 4.33 -11.48
CA ILE A 60 19.49 4.58 -10.96
C ILE A 60 20.57 4.04 -11.91
N GLN A 61 20.23 3.10 -12.79
CA GLN A 61 21.17 2.51 -13.76
C GLN A 61 21.26 3.28 -15.08
N GLU A 62 20.37 4.24 -15.34
CA GLU A 62 20.47 5.23 -16.43
C GLU A 62 21.36 6.42 -16.05
#